data_AF-A0A1V5NPD8-F1
#
_entry.id   AF-A0A1V5NPD8-F1
#
_cell.length_a   1.000
_cell.length_b   1.000
_cell.length_c   1.000
_cell.angle_alpha   90.00
_cell.angle_beta   90.00
_cell.angle_gamma   90.00
#
_symmetry.space_group_name_H-M   'P 1'
#
loop_
_entity.id
_entity.type
_entity.pdbx_description
1 polymer ?
#
loop_
_entity_poly.entity_id
_entity_poly.type
_entity_poly.pdbx_seq_one_letter_code
_entity_poly.pdbx_strand_id
1 'polypeptide(L)'
;MVAGNFGSARRMEYTAIGDAVNLAARFEKLAANGEIVTDTTTFGMLQDRFEYKVEKNVQVKGKEPLDVYRLVAIRRKPEKPEKNARR
;
A
#
# COMPACT_ATOMS: atom_id res chain seq x y z
N MET A 1 -6.86 -2.26 14.54
CA MET A 1 -6.84 -0.79 14.39
C MET A 1 -8.12 -0.24 14.98
N VAL A 2 -8.06 0.91 15.65
CA VAL A 2 -9.24 1.58 16.21
C VAL A 2 -9.22 3.02 15.72
N ALA A 3 -10.38 3.53 15.28
CA ALA A 3 -10.56 4.93 14.92
C ALA A 3 -11.58 5.58 15.86
N GLY A 4 -11.33 6.84 16.24
CA GLY A 4 -12.18 7.56 17.19
C GLY A 4 -11.59 8.89 17.63
N ASN A 5 -12.29 9.56 18.55
CA ASN A 5 -11.77 10.77 19.18
C ASN A 5 -10.77 10.40 20.26
N PHE A 6 -9.49 10.74 20.03
CA PHE A 6 -8.40 10.53 20.98
C PHE A 6 -7.75 11.86 21.35
N GLY A 7 -7.33 12.01 22.60
CA GLY A 7 -6.69 13.24 23.08
C GLY A 7 -6.96 13.53 24.54
N SER A 8 -6.64 14.76 24.95
CA SER A 8 -6.93 15.27 26.30
C SER A 8 -8.23 16.05 26.29
N ALA A 9 -8.81 16.31 27.46
CA ALA A 9 -10.00 17.16 27.60
C ALA A 9 -9.86 18.53 26.91
N ARG A 10 -8.63 19.04 26.76
CA ARG A 10 -8.35 20.35 26.13
C ARG A 10 -8.12 20.27 24.61
N ARG A 11 -7.81 19.09 24.06
CA ARG A 11 -7.60 18.87 22.62
C ARG A 11 -7.90 17.41 22.27
N MET A 12 -8.99 17.23 21.54
CA MET A 12 -9.44 15.94 21.00
C MET A 12 -9.27 15.95 19.48
N GLU A 13 -8.78 14.85 18.92
CA GLU A 13 -8.62 14.67 17.48
C GLU A 13 -9.26 13.34 17.05
N TYR A 14 -9.99 13.36 15.95
CA TYR A 14 -10.48 12.14 15.34
C TYR A 14 -9.33 11.49 14.57
N THR A 15 -8.81 10.38 15.07
CA THR A 15 -7.63 9.72 14.52
C THR A 15 -7.75 8.20 14.58
N ALA A 16 -6.91 7.52 13.78
CA ALA A 16 -6.77 6.08 13.80
C ALA A 16 -5.48 5.69 14.52
N ILE A 17 -5.58 4.74 15.44
CA ILE A 17 -4.45 4.20 16.18
C ILE A 17 -4.38 2.70 15.96
N GLY A 18 -3.17 2.20 15.75
CA GLY A 18 -2.90 0.78 15.76
C GLY A 18 -1.72 0.40 14.89
N ASP A 19 -1.53 -0.91 14.84
CA ASP A 19 -0.38 -1.51 14.20
C ASP A 19 -0.23 -1.17 12.72
N ALA A 20 -1.34 -1.14 11.97
CA ALA A 20 -1.37 -0.77 10.57
C ALA A 20 -0.84 0.66 10.31
N VAL A 21 -1.17 1.62 11.19
CA VAL A 21 -0.69 3.02 11.09
C VAL A 21 0.81 3.08 11.33
N ASN A 22 1.31 2.33 12.32
CA ASN A 22 2.74 2.24 12.59
C ASN A 22 3.50 1.55 11.45
N LEU A 23 2.92 0.51 10.84
CA LEU A 23 3.51 -0.20 9.72
C LEU A 23 3.60 0.70 8.49
N ALA A 24 2.54 1.45 8.18
CA ALA A 24 2.54 2.43 7.08
C ALA A 24 3.67 3.46 7.24
N ALA A 25 3.86 4.00 8.45
CA ALA A 25 4.97 4.92 8.73
C ALA A 25 6.36 4.27 8.60
N ARG A 26 6.48 2.96 8.83
CA ARG A 26 7.74 2.23 8.62
C ARG A 26 8.00 1.97 7.14
N PHE A 27 6.96 1.70 6.35
CA PHE A 27 7.08 1.56 4.90
C PHE A 27 7.42 2.86 4.20
N GLU A 28 6.87 3.98 4.65
CA GLU A 28 7.24 5.31 4.14
C GLU A 28 8.75 5.56 4.33
N LYS A 29 9.30 5.22 5.50
CA LYS A 29 10.76 5.30 5.75
C LYS A 29 11.60 4.30 4.95
N LEU A 30 11.01 3.19 4.52
CA LEU A 30 11.68 2.17 3.71
C LEU A 30 11.66 2.52 2.21
N ALA A 31 10.68 3.32 1.78
CA ALA A 31 10.52 3.74 0.40
C ALA A 31 11.62 4.73 0.01
N ALA A 32 12.17 4.58 -1.20
CA ALA A 32 12.96 5.64 -1.80
C ALA A 32 12.05 6.76 -2.34
N ASN A 33 12.63 7.91 -2.69
CA ASN A 33 11.89 9.04 -3.26
C ASN A 33 11.08 8.60 -4.49
N GLY A 34 9.76 8.82 -4.44
CA GLY A 34 8.84 8.47 -5.52
C GLY A 34 8.42 6.99 -5.55
N GLU A 35 8.91 6.17 -4.62
CA GLU A 35 8.44 4.79 -4.50
C GLU A 35 7.15 4.70 -3.69
N ILE A 36 6.35 3.68 -4.02
CA ILE A 36 5.14 3.31 -3.27
C ILE A 36 5.34 1.89 -2.76
N VAL A 37 5.34 1.75 -1.43
CA VAL A 37 5.59 0.50 -0.73
C VAL A 37 4.35 0.08 0.05
N THR A 38 4.00 -1.20 -0.01
CA THR A 38 2.80 -1.72 0.64
C THR A 38 2.97 -3.14 1.21
N ASP A 39 2.03 -3.56 2.05
CA ASP A 39 1.94 -4.92 2.62
C ASP A 39 1.19 -5.91 1.73
N THR A 40 1.21 -7.17 2.14
CA THR A 40 0.45 -8.27 1.52
C THR A 40 -1.05 -8.00 1.47
N THR A 41 -1.63 -7.36 2.49
CA THR A 41 -3.07 -7.08 2.55
C THR A 41 -3.50 -6.18 1.39
N THR A 42 -2.80 -5.06 1.24
CA THR A 42 -3.10 -4.08 0.19
C THR A 42 -2.74 -4.62 -1.19
N PHE A 43 -1.61 -5.34 -1.30
CA PHE A 43 -1.26 -6.06 -2.52
C PHE A 43 -2.40 -7.01 -2.94
N GLY A 44 -2.93 -7.82 -2.03
CA GLY A 44 -4.02 -8.75 -2.32
C GLY A 44 -5.28 -8.09 -2.89
N MET A 45 -5.60 -6.88 -2.44
CA MET A 45 -6.74 -6.09 -2.91
C MET A 45 -6.51 -5.37 -4.25
N LEU A 46 -5.24 -5.14 -4.62
CA LEU A 46 -4.85 -4.24 -5.70
C LEU A 46 -4.01 -4.89 -6.80
N GLN A 47 -3.59 -6.15 -6.63
CA GLN A 47 -2.72 -6.89 -7.56
C GLN A 47 -3.23 -6.95 -9.00
N ASP A 48 -4.55 -6.89 -9.22
CA ASP A 48 -5.15 -6.89 -10.56
C ASP A 48 -5.10 -5.52 -11.25
N ARG A 49 -4.84 -4.44 -10.49
CA ARG A 49 -4.81 -3.06 -10.98
C ARG A 49 -3.40 -2.52 -11.16
N PHE A 50 -2.42 -3.09 -10.48
CA PHE A 50 -1.04 -2.61 -10.49
C PHE A 50 -0.03 -3.74 -10.65
N GLU A 51 1.16 -3.36 -11.06
CA GLU A 51 2.33 -4.23 -11.11
C GLU A 51 3.19 -3.98 -9.88
N TYR A 52 3.76 -5.05 -9.34
CA TYR A 52 4.56 -4.99 -8.12
C TYR A 52 5.87 -5.74 -8.28
N LYS A 53 6.94 -5.19 -7.70
CA LYS A 53 8.16 -5.91 -7.37
C LYS A 53 8.06 -6.39 -5.93
N VAL A 54 8.21 -7.69 -5.71
CA VAL A 54 8.12 -8.31 -4.38
C VAL A 54 9.52 -8.51 -3.81
N GLU A 55 9.70 -8.11 -2.56
CA GLU A 55 10.90 -8.32 -1.77
C GLU A 55 10.52 -9.17 -0.55
N LYS A 56 11.07 -10.39 -0.46
CA LYS A 56 10.67 -11.35 0.58
C LYS A 56 11.51 -11.21 1.84
N ASN A 57 10.91 -11.52 2.99
CA ASN A 57 11.58 -11.54 4.30
C ASN A 57 12.31 -10.23 4.65
N VAL A 58 11.71 -9.08 4.33
CA VAL A 58 12.28 -7.78 4.68
C VAL A 58 12.15 -7.57 6.18
N GLN A 59 13.28 -7.26 6.82
CA GLN A 59 13.30 -6.92 8.23
C GLN A 59 12.75 -5.50 8.44
N VAL A 60 11.57 -5.41 9.02
CA VAL A 60 10.99 -4.13 9.46
C VAL A 60 11.12 -4.02 10.96
N LYS A 61 11.64 -2.89 11.46
CA LYS A 61 11.88 -2.66 12.89
C LYS A 61 10.64 -3.01 13.71
N GLY A 62 10.73 -3.93 14.68
CA GLY A 62 9.61 -4.31 15.54
C GLY A 62 8.50 -5.09 14.83
N LYS A 63 8.87 -5.86 13.80
CA LYS A 63 8.05 -6.86 13.12
C LYS A 63 8.89 -8.11 12.89
N GLU A 64 8.21 -9.26 12.83
CA GLU A 64 8.76 -10.43 12.16
C GLU A 64 9.04 -10.10 10.70
N PRO A 65 10.04 -10.73 10.06
CA PRO A 65 10.30 -10.56 8.63
C PRO A 65 9.02 -10.75 7.81
N LEU A 66 8.77 -9.82 6.89
CA LEU A 66 7.57 -9.85 6.07
C LEU A 66 7.88 -9.54 4.61
N ASP A 67 6.98 -9.94 3.73
CA ASP A 67 7.06 -9.60 2.32
C ASP A 67 6.63 -8.13 2.11
N VAL A 68 7.39 -7.43 1.29
CA VAL A 68 7.19 -6.03 0.94
C VAL A 68 6.93 -5.92 -0.55
N TYR A 69 5.92 -5.12 -0.92
CA TYR A 69 5.46 -5.00 -2.31
C TYR A 69 5.67 -3.56 -2.77
N ARG A 70 6.55 -3.38 -3.76
CA ARG A 70 6.83 -2.07 -4.36
C ARG A 70 6.01 -1.94 -5.63
N LEU A 71 5.09 -0.98 -5.66
CA LEU A 71 4.26 -0.72 -6.84
C LEU A 71 5.13 -0.07 -7.92
N VAL A 72 5.16 -0.66 -9.12
CA VAL A 72 6.01 -0.19 -10.23
C VAL A 72 5.23 0.39 -11.40
N ALA A 73 3.98 -0.05 -11.63
CA ALA A 73 3.15 0.47 -12.72
C ALA A 73 1.65 0.24 -12.48
N ILE A 74 0.83 0.96 -13.24
CA ILE A 74 -0.61 0.67 -13.39
C ILE A 74 -0.76 -0.35 -14.51
N ARG A 75 -1.47 -1.46 -14.25
CA ARG A 75 -1.80 -2.42 -15.31
C ARG A 75 -2.77 -1.77 -16.29
N ARG A 76 -2.36 -1.64 -17.55
CA ARG A 76 -3.27 -1.23 -18.63
C ARG A 76 -4.15 -2.42 -18.99
N LYS A 77 -5.46 -2.21 -19.13
CA LYS A 77 -6.31 -3.18 -19.81
C LYS A 77 -5.84 -3.27 -21.26
N PRO A 78 -5.76 -4.48 -21.86
CA PRO A 78 -5.52 -4.58 -23.29
C PRO A 78 -6.59 -3.77 -24.03
N GLU A 79 -6.16 -2.86 -24.89
CA GLU A 79 -7.07 -2.14 -25.78
C GLU A 79 -7.84 -3.17 -26.59
N LYS A 80 -9.18 -3.08 -26.59
CA LYS A 80 -9.98 -3.92 -27.47
C LYS A 80 -9.56 -3.57 -28.91
N PRO A 81 -9.21 -4.53 -29.76
CA PRO A 81 -8.93 -4.23 -31.16
C PRO A 81 -10.14 -3.51 -31.76
N GLU A 82 -9.87 -2.34 -32.34
CA GLU A 82 -10.85 -1.47 -32.95
C GLU A 82 -11.59 -2.27 -34.03
N LYS A 83 -12.87 -2.58 -33.79
CA LYS A 83 -13.73 -3.24 -34.78
C LYS A 83 -14.15 -2.23 -35.86
N ASN A 84 -13.21 -1.69 -36.61
CA ASN A 84 -13.49 -0.94 -37.84
C ASN A 84 -12.73 -1.56 -39.01
N ALA A 85 -13.08 -2.82 -39.29
CA ALA A 85 -12.92 -3.38 -40.63
C ALA A 85 -14.29 -3.41 -41.29
N ARG A 86 -14.40 -2.64 -42.39
CA ARG A 86 -15.42 -2.72 -43.46
C ARG A 86 -16.74 -1.99 -43.20
N ARG A 87 -16.86 -0.79 -43.76
CA ARG A 87 -17.90 -0.42 -44.73
C ARG A 87 -17.30 0.52 -45.78
#